data_AF-A0A1G2L2W2-F1
#
_entry.id   AF-A0A1G2L2W2-F1
#
_cell.length_a   1.000
_cell.length_b   1.000
_cell.length_c   1.000
_cell.angle_alpha   90.00
_cell.angle_beta   90.00
_cell.angle_gamma   90.00
#
_symmetry.space_group_name_H-M   'P 1'
#
loop_
_entity.id
_entity.type
_entity.pdbx_description
1 polymer ?
#
loop_
_entity_poly.entity_id
_entity_poly.type
_entity_poly.pdbx_seq_one_letter_code
_entity_poly.pdbx_strand_id
1 'polypeptide(L)'
;METERERESGQAEVHKNSDELTLDGLQRASEELRQKVAEMETQKKKHIETQISEHDALIEEARKRQTLSDKANDTVEYFRAVNENGLLDEEGKAKLKELEKQVVSIESDLGHINNRIKSIYEQPEIGTRIVESAEMEKSARTAEEAYEKAVKELELETDKLEEVIINHAQQTEDIKHKIYENGAVVRETGAIVYNILNDARGVLRNKPAMKNELIYHGSESPRELIARLKQRRKELGLFQGREKAAIDLVLKHEKEFEAATAAQQQDDALNNTFAELVRASELTRRYRELMDKAKIVDTRFTNIKGTRMLVVNHLSYRLRENLLKEGGEQAERIHWKKEILNTIYRNSEKR
;
A
#
# COMPACT_ATOMS: atom_id res chain seq x y z
N MET A 1 -5.08 -117.10 -5.08
CA MET A 1 -4.02 -116.10 -5.24
C MET A 1 -4.67 -114.87 -5.85
N GLU A 2 -5.37 -114.04 -5.09
CA GLU A 2 -4.85 -113.11 -4.05
C GLU A 2 -3.95 -112.03 -4.67
N THR A 3 -4.47 -110.78 -4.69
CA THR A 3 -3.91 -109.58 -4.02
C THR A 3 -2.81 -108.92 -4.85
N GLU A 4 -2.86 -107.67 -5.31
CA GLU A 4 -3.36 -106.39 -4.77
C GLU A 4 -3.88 -105.52 -5.95
N ARG A 5 -5.11 -104.98 -5.92
CA ARG A 5 -5.55 -103.71 -5.27
C ARG A 5 -4.82 -102.49 -5.84
N GLU A 6 -5.48 -101.67 -6.66
CA GLU A 6 -6.38 -100.57 -6.25
C GLU A 6 -5.69 -99.47 -5.41
N ARG A 7 -5.93 -98.22 -5.83
CA ARG A 7 -5.55 -96.91 -5.21
C ARG A 7 -4.19 -96.43 -5.72
N GLU A 8 -4.10 -95.41 -6.57
CA GLU A 8 -4.64 -94.06 -6.36
C GLU A 8 -5.25 -93.51 -7.67
N SER A 9 -6.58 -93.58 -7.73
CA SER A 9 -7.39 -92.51 -8.29
C SER A 9 -7.22 -91.26 -7.42
N GLY A 10 -6.97 -90.12 -8.06
CA GLY A 10 -7.54 -88.85 -7.63
C GLY A 10 -6.84 -88.12 -6.48
N GLN A 11 -6.88 -86.79 -6.60
CA GLN A 11 -6.57 -85.78 -5.58
C GLN A 11 -5.05 -85.66 -5.33
N ALA A 12 -4.43 -84.49 -5.37
CA ALA A 12 -4.92 -83.14 -5.12
C ALA A 12 -4.38 -82.21 -6.20
N GLU A 13 -5.23 -81.48 -6.91
CA GLU A 13 -5.80 -80.24 -6.41
C GLU A 13 -4.73 -79.25 -5.95
N VAL A 14 -4.67 -78.14 -6.71
CA VAL A 14 -4.72 -76.80 -6.11
C VAL A 14 -3.53 -76.51 -5.20
N HIS A 15 -2.43 -76.04 -5.80
CA HIS A 15 -1.60 -75.03 -5.15
C HIS A 15 -2.44 -73.76 -4.99
N LYS A 16 -3.33 -73.80 -3.99
CA LYS A 16 -3.98 -72.65 -3.38
C LYS A 16 -2.84 -71.86 -2.76
N ASN A 17 -2.69 -70.63 -3.22
CA ASN A 17 -2.23 -69.53 -2.39
C ASN A 17 -3.10 -69.50 -1.13
N SER A 18 -2.75 -70.28 -0.11
CA SER A 18 -3.11 -69.97 1.25
C SER A 18 -2.00 -69.09 1.78
N ASP A 19 -2.10 -67.79 1.51
CA ASP A 19 -1.49 -66.82 2.38
C ASP A 19 -1.99 -67.14 3.80
N GLU A 20 -1.09 -67.66 4.63
CA GLU A 20 -1.40 -67.91 6.02
C GLU A 20 -1.92 -66.61 6.64
N LEU A 21 -3.02 -66.72 7.38
CA LEU A 21 -3.64 -65.68 8.19
C LEU A 21 -2.72 -65.29 9.35
N THR A 22 -1.55 -64.74 9.01
CA THR A 22 -0.53 -64.23 9.92
C THR A 22 -0.77 -62.73 10.11
N LEU A 23 -0.38 -62.21 11.29
CA LEU A 23 -0.49 -60.78 11.58
C LEU A 23 0.29 -59.94 10.54
N ASP A 24 1.43 -60.44 10.08
CA ASP A 24 2.28 -59.82 9.06
C ASP A 24 1.66 -59.89 7.65
N GLY A 25 0.90 -60.95 7.33
CA GLY A 25 0.13 -61.07 6.09
C GLY A 25 -1.06 -60.11 6.05
N LEU A 26 -1.78 -59.98 7.17
CA LEU A 26 -2.85 -58.99 7.34
C LEU A 26 -2.33 -57.55 7.26
N GLN A 27 -1.17 -57.25 7.85
CA GLN A 27 -0.54 -55.93 7.76
C GLN A 27 -0.14 -55.59 6.33
N ARG A 28 0.52 -56.52 5.61
CA ARG A 28 0.86 -56.34 4.19
C ARG A 28 -0.38 -56.15 3.31
N ALA A 29 -1.40 -56.99 3.47
CA ALA A 29 -2.66 -56.83 2.74
C ALA A 29 -3.35 -55.48 3.04
N SER A 30 -3.28 -54.99 4.29
CA SER A 30 -3.83 -53.68 4.65
C SER A 30 -3.07 -52.51 4.02
N GLU A 31 -1.74 -52.61 3.92
CA GLU A 31 -0.90 -51.58 3.33
C GLU A 31 -1.06 -51.54 1.81
N GLU A 32 -1.15 -52.71 1.15
CA GLU A 32 -1.47 -52.82 -0.27
C GLU A 32 -2.86 -52.27 -0.60
N LEU A 33 -3.86 -52.53 0.26
CA LEU A 33 -5.20 -51.95 0.11
C LEU A 33 -5.18 -50.43 0.31
N ARG A 34 -4.43 -49.90 1.28
CA ARG A 34 -4.26 -48.44 1.46
C ARG A 34 -3.59 -47.78 0.26
N GLN A 35 -2.56 -48.40 -0.30
CA GLN A 35 -1.91 -47.90 -1.51
C GLN A 35 -2.85 -47.91 -2.72
N LYS A 36 -3.61 -49.00 -2.93
CA LYS A 36 -4.62 -49.06 -4.00
C LYS A 36 -5.73 -48.02 -3.82
N VAL A 37 -6.19 -47.80 -2.59
CA VAL A 37 -7.17 -46.75 -2.30
C VAL A 37 -6.60 -45.37 -2.64
N ALA A 38 -5.37 -45.07 -2.22
CA ALA A 38 -4.71 -43.80 -2.54
C ALA A 38 -4.51 -43.61 -4.06
N GLU A 39 -4.11 -44.66 -4.79
CA GLU A 39 -4.00 -44.63 -6.25
C GLU A 39 -5.35 -44.37 -6.92
N MET A 40 -6.41 -45.07 -6.49
CA MET A 40 -7.76 -44.85 -7.01
C MET A 40 -8.27 -43.43 -6.73
N GLU A 41 -8.03 -42.90 -5.53
CA GLU A 41 -8.37 -41.51 -5.20
C GLU A 41 -7.64 -40.51 -6.10
N THR A 42 -6.36 -40.77 -6.39
CA THR A 42 -5.54 -39.92 -7.26
C THR A 42 -6.03 -39.98 -8.71
N GLN A 43 -6.35 -41.17 -9.22
CA GLN A 43 -6.92 -41.36 -10.56
C GLN A 43 -8.29 -40.70 -10.69
N LYS A 44 -9.14 -40.86 -9.67
CA LYS A 44 -10.46 -40.23 -9.60
C LYS A 44 -10.35 -38.71 -9.64
N LYS A 45 -9.43 -38.12 -8.86
CA LYS A 45 -9.17 -36.67 -8.88
C LYS A 45 -8.74 -36.18 -10.27
N LYS A 46 -7.80 -36.88 -10.92
CA LYS A 46 -7.36 -36.55 -12.29
C LYS A 46 -8.48 -36.66 -13.31
N HIS A 47 -9.33 -37.68 -13.19
CA HIS A 47 -10.48 -37.85 -14.06
C HIS A 47 -11.46 -36.68 -13.93
N ILE A 48 -11.79 -36.28 -12.70
CA ILE A 48 -12.66 -35.13 -12.44
C ILE A 48 -12.05 -33.84 -13.02
N GLU A 49 -10.76 -33.59 -12.78
CA GLU A 49 -10.06 -32.41 -13.36
C GLU A 49 -10.08 -32.40 -14.89
N THR A 50 -9.89 -33.57 -15.52
CA THR A 50 -9.94 -33.71 -16.98
C THR A 50 -11.34 -33.44 -17.52
N GLN A 51 -12.37 -33.98 -16.87
CA GLN A 51 -13.76 -33.77 -17.28
C GLN A 51 -14.21 -32.31 -17.09
N ILE A 52 -13.75 -31.62 -16.03
CA ILE A 52 -13.99 -30.18 -15.86
C ILE A 52 -13.33 -29.40 -16.99
N SER A 53 -12.07 -29.70 -17.33
CA SER A 53 -11.39 -29.05 -18.44
C SER A 53 -12.06 -29.33 -19.79
N GLU A 54 -12.58 -30.54 -20.00
CA GLU A 54 -13.35 -30.91 -21.19
C GLU A 54 -14.67 -30.14 -21.25
N HIS A 55 -15.37 -30.00 -20.12
CA HIS A 55 -16.59 -29.21 -20.02
C HIS A 55 -16.36 -27.74 -20.41
N ASP A 56 -15.30 -27.11 -19.90
CA ASP A 56 -14.97 -25.72 -20.22
C ASP A 56 -14.61 -25.55 -21.70
N ALA A 57 -13.86 -26.49 -22.27
CA ALA A 57 -13.55 -26.49 -23.71
C ALA A 57 -14.80 -26.64 -24.57
N LEU A 58 -15.73 -27.52 -24.18
CA LEU A 58 -17.00 -27.73 -24.89
C LEU A 58 -17.90 -26.50 -24.80
N ILE A 59 -17.94 -25.78 -23.67
CA ILE A 59 -18.69 -24.51 -23.56
C ILE A 59 -18.16 -23.48 -24.56
N GLU A 60 -16.85 -23.32 -24.67
CA GLU A 60 -16.24 -22.39 -25.64
C GLU A 60 -16.48 -22.83 -27.09
N GLU A 61 -16.44 -24.12 -27.36
CA GLU A 61 -16.79 -24.66 -28.67
C GLU A 61 -18.27 -24.42 -29.02
N ALA A 62 -19.18 -24.66 -28.06
CA ALA A 62 -20.61 -24.40 -28.21
C ALA A 62 -20.88 -22.93 -28.57
N ARG A 63 -20.22 -21.97 -27.89
CA ARG A 63 -20.34 -20.53 -28.18
C ARG A 63 -19.92 -20.19 -29.61
N LYS A 64 -18.79 -20.74 -30.07
CA LYS A 64 -18.30 -20.53 -31.44
C LYS A 64 -19.25 -21.14 -32.48
N ARG A 65 -19.74 -22.36 -32.21
CA ARG A 65 -20.69 -23.07 -33.08
C ARG A 65 -22.05 -22.38 -33.14
N GLN A 66 -22.54 -21.85 -32.01
CA GLN A 66 -23.76 -21.04 -31.97
C GLN A 66 -23.63 -19.80 -32.86
N THR A 67 -22.53 -19.05 -32.71
CA THR A 67 -22.29 -17.85 -33.55
C THR A 67 -22.22 -18.19 -35.04
N LEU A 68 -21.62 -19.34 -35.38
CA LEU A 68 -21.57 -19.82 -36.76
C LEU A 68 -22.96 -20.23 -37.27
N SER A 69 -23.73 -20.92 -36.43
CA SER A 69 -25.11 -21.35 -36.73
C SER A 69 -26.00 -20.15 -37.01
N ASP A 70 -25.97 -19.13 -36.15
CA ASP A 70 -26.78 -17.92 -36.30
C ASP A 70 -26.46 -17.21 -37.63
N LYS A 71 -25.17 -16.99 -37.93
CA LYS A 71 -24.75 -16.36 -39.20
C LYS A 71 -25.11 -17.20 -40.43
N ALA A 72 -24.98 -18.52 -40.33
CA ALA A 72 -25.30 -19.42 -41.42
C ALA A 72 -26.82 -19.46 -41.67
N ASN A 73 -27.63 -19.43 -40.61
CA ASN A 73 -29.08 -19.30 -40.69
C ASN A 73 -29.50 -17.97 -41.31
N ASP A 74 -28.95 -16.83 -40.86
CA ASP A 74 -29.21 -15.52 -41.47
C ASP A 74 -28.91 -15.52 -42.98
N THR A 75 -27.81 -16.17 -43.36
CA THR A 75 -27.38 -16.28 -44.77
C THR A 75 -28.34 -17.15 -45.58
N VAL A 76 -28.77 -18.29 -45.03
CA VAL A 76 -29.74 -19.18 -45.68
C VAL A 76 -31.11 -18.51 -45.81
N GLU A 77 -31.57 -17.80 -44.78
CA GLU A 77 -32.84 -17.06 -44.84
C GLU A 77 -32.82 -15.98 -45.92
N TYR A 78 -31.72 -15.22 -46.02
CA TYR A 78 -31.54 -14.25 -47.10
C TYR A 78 -31.65 -14.91 -48.48
N PHE A 79 -30.92 -15.99 -48.72
CA PHE A 79 -30.95 -16.66 -50.02
C PHE A 79 -32.25 -17.42 -50.30
N ARG A 80 -32.98 -17.89 -49.27
CA ARG A 80 -34.35 -18.38 -49.43
C ARG A 80 -35.27 -17.28 -49.93
N ALA A 81 -35.22 -16.10 -49.32
CA ALA A 81 -36.03 -14.97 -49.79
C ALA A 81 -35.66 -14.56 -51.23
N VAL A 82 -34.37 -14.58 -51.59
CA VAL A 82 -33.92 -14.33 -52.98
C VAL A 82 -34.44 -15.40 -53.95
N ASN A 83 -34.44 -16.68 -53.54
CA ASN A 83 -34.98 -17.79 -54.33
C ASN A 83 -36.51 -17.69 -54.50
N GLU A 84 -37.23 -17.35 -53.44
CA GLU A 84 -38.69 -17.15 -53.45
C GLU A 84 -39.12 -16.03 -54.39
N ASN A 85 -38.27 -15.01 -54.55
CA ASN A 85 -38.44 -13.93 -55.53
C ASN A 85 -38.02 -14.32 -56.96
N GLY A 86 -37.63 -15.58 -57.20
CA GLY A 86 -37.27 -16.11 -58.52
C GLY A 86 -35.94 -15.61 -59.07
N LEU A 87 -35.07 -15.07 -58.21
CA LEU A 87 -33.81 -14.42 -58.61
C LEU A 87 -32.60 -15.38 -58.65
N LEU A 88 -32.76 -16.64 -58.22
CA LEU A 88 -31.72 -17.66 -58.32
C LEU A 88 -31.88 -18.52 -59.57
N ASP A 89 -30.78 -18.71 -60.29
CA ASP A 89 -30.66 -19.72 -61.35
C ASP A 89 -30.47 -21.13 -60.75
N GLU A 90 -30.40 -22.16 -61.60
CA GLU A 90 -30.25 -23.56 -61.14
C GLU A 90 -28.96 -23.81 -60.36
N GLU A 91 -27.88 -23.09 -60.69
CA GLU A 91 -26.62 -23.15 -59.93
C GLU A 91 -26.78 -22.50 -58.55
N GLY A 92 -27.43 -21.35 -58.46
CA GLY A 92 -27.77 -20.67 -57.21
C GLY A 92 -28.68 -21.50 -56.31
N LYS A 93 -29.68 -22.19 -56.88
CA LYS A 93 -30.54 -23.14 -56.15
C LYS A 93 -29.75 -24.33 -55.61
N ALA A 94 -28.81 -24.87 -56.38
CA ALA A 94 -27.95 -25.95 -55.93
C ALA A 94 -27.04 -25.51 -54.76
N LYS A 95 -26.47 -24.29 -54.83
CA LYS A 95 -25.67 -23.69 -53.75
C LYS A 95 -26.48 -23.41 -52.49
N LEU A 96 -27.72 -22.92 -52.62
CA LEU A 96 -28.63 -22.73 -51.49
C LEU A 96 -28.91 -24.06 -50.78
N LYS A 97 -29.22 -25.13 -51.53
CA LYS A 97 -29.46 -26.46 -50.97
C LYS A 97 -28.24 -27.02 -50.24
N GLU A 98 -27.03 -26.71 -50.72
CA GLU A 98 -25.79 -27.09 -50.05
C GLU A 98 -25.56 -26.29 -48.76
N LEU A 99 -25.83 -24.98 -48.78
CA LEU A 99 -25.80 -24.14 -47.57
C LEU A 99 -26.80 -24.63 -46.51
N GLU A 100 -28.02 -25.00 -46.91
CA GLU A 100 -29.02 -25.59 -46.00
C GLU A 100 -28.52 -26.87 -45.34
N LYS A 101 -27.85 -27.76 -46.08
CA LYS A 101 -27.25 -28.96 -45.50
C LYS A 101 -26.12 -28.64 -44.52
N GLN A 102 -25.29 -27.65 -44.83
CA GLN A 102 -24.21 -27.22 -43.94
C GLN A 102 -24.76 -26.65 -42.63
N VAL A 103 -25.82 -25.85 -42.70
CA VAL A 103 -26.54 -25.36 -41.50
C VAL A 103 -27.03 -26.52 -40.65
N VAL A 104 -27.75 -27.48 -41.23
CA VAL A 104 -28.25 -28.66 -40.49
C VAL A 104 -27.10 -29.44 -39.83
N SER A 105 -25.95 -29.57 -40.50
CA SER A 105 -24.76 -30.20 -39.92
C SER A 105 -24.22 -29.41 -38.72
N ILE A 106 -24.16 -28.08 -38.81
CA ILE A 106 -23.70 -27.20 -37.72
C ILE A 106 -24.64 -27.28 -36.52
N GLU A 107 -25.96 -27.28 -36.75
CA GLU A 107 -26.98 -27.43 -35.71
C GLU A 107 -26.91 -28.80 -35.02
N SER A 108 -26.70 -29.87 -35.81
CA SER A 108 -26.49 -31.22 -35.28
C SER A 108 -25.24 -31.30 -34.41
N ASP A 109 -24.11 -30.76 -34.87
CA ASP A 109 -22.85 -30.70 -34.11
C ASP A 109 -23.04 -29.94 -32.79
N LEU A 110 -23.70 -28.78 -32.85
CA LEU A 110 -24.04 -27.98 -31.67
C LEU A 110 -24.92 -28.77 -30.68
N GLY A 111 -25.91 -29.50 -31.19
CA GLY A 111 -26.75 -30.39 -30.38
C GLY A 111 -25.94 -31.49 -29.68
N HIS A 112 -24.98 -32.10 -30.37
CA HIS A 112 -24.07 -33.09 -29.77
C HIS A 112 -23.18 -32.50 -28.68
N ILE A 113 -22.61 -31.31 -28.93
CA ILE A 113 -21.79 -30.58 -27.96
C ILE A 113 -22.62 -30.27 -26.70
N ASN A 114 -23.81 -29.71 -26.87
CA ASN A 114 -24.71 -29.36 -25.75
C ASN A 114 -25.11 -30.59 -24.92
N ASN A 115 -25.40 -31.72 -25.58
CA ASN A 115 -25.69 -32.97 -24.87
C ASN A 115 -24.49 -33.47 -24.07
N ARG A 116 -23.27 -33.32 -24.60
CA ARG A 116 -22.05 -33.73 -23.91
C ARG A 116 -21.74 -32.83 -22.71
N ILE A 117 -21.92 -31.51 -22.84
CA ILE A 117 -21.85 -30.55 -21.72
C ILE A 117 -22.81 -30.97 -20.61
N LYS A 118 -24.08 -31.22 -20.96
CA LYS A 118 -25.10 -31.65 -20.01
C LYS A 118 -24.73 -32.97 -19.32
N SER A 119 -24.25 -33.95 -20.08
CA SER A 119 -23.85 -35.26 -19.53
C SER A 119 -22.66 -35.18 -18.57
N ILE A 120 -21.71 -34.26 -18.79
CA ILE A 120 -20.60 -34.05 -17.85
C ILE A 120 -21.12 -33.38 -16.58
N TYR A 121 -21.97 -32.37 -16.71
CA TYR A 121 -22.53 -31.62 -15.59
C TYR A 121 -23.46 -32.45 -14.69
N GLU A 122 -24.23 -33.38 -15.28
CA GLU A 122 -25.14 -34.27 -14.54
C GLU A 122 -24.41 -35.31 -13.66
N GLN A 123 -23.10 -35.49 -13.82
CA GLN A 123 -22.30 -36.32 -12.92
C GLN A 123 -22.15 -35.59 -11.57
N PRO A 124 -22.69 -36.10 -10.44
CA PRO A 124 -22.84 -35.33 -9.21
C PRO A 124 -21.54 -34.72 -8.69
N GLU A 125 -20.46 -35.51 -8.65
CA GLU A 125 -19.16 -35.04 -8.14
C GLU A 125 -18.50 -34.00 -9.04
N ILE A 126 -18.75 -34.07 -10.35
CA ILE A 126 -18.21 -33.12 -11.34
C ILE A 126 -19.03 -31.85 -11.32
N GLY A 127 -20.36 -31.96 -11.38
CA GLY A 127 -21.29 -30.83 -11.28
C GLY A 127 -21.06 -30.01 -10.00
N THR A 128 -20.93 -30.65 -8.84
CA THR A 128 -20.58 -29.95 -7.58
C THR A 128 -19.25 -29.20 -7.72
N ARG A 129 -18.23 -29.83 -8.30
CA ARG A 129 -16.89 -29.24 -8.40
C ARG A 129 -16.80 -28.12 -9.45
N ILE A 130 -17.60 -28.17 -10.51
CA ILE A 130 -17.80 -27.07 -11.46
C ILE A 130 -18.41 -25.87 -10.75
N VAL A 131 -19.47 -26.08 -9.95
CA VAL A 131 -20.12 -25.02 -9.17
C VAL A 131 -19.14 -24.42 -8.15
N GLU A 132 -18.46 -25.25 -7.36
CA GLU A 132 -17.44 -24.81 -6.41
C GLU A 132 -16.33 -24.01 -7.09
N SER A 133 -15.85 -24.47 -8.25
CA SER A 133 -14.83 -23.77 -9.04
C SER A 133 -15.32 -22.40 -9.52
N ALA A 134 -16.55 -22.33 -10.03
CA ALA A 134 -17.16 -21.07 -10.46
C ALA A 134 -17.39 -20.10 -9.29
N GLU A 135 -17.79 -20.60 -8.12
CA GLU A 135 -17.95 -19.80 -6.90
C GLU A 135 -16.60 -19.28 -6.36
N MET A 136 -15.56 -20.13 -6.40
CA MET A 136 -14.20 -19.73 -6.05
C MET A 136 -13.66 -18.66 -7.01
N GLU A 137 -13.86 -18.85 -8.32
CA GLU A 137 -13.44 -17.87 -9.33
C GLU A 137 -14.19 -16.54 -9.16
N LYS A 138 -15.52 -16.59 -8.96
CA LYS A 138 -16.32 -15.40 -8.68
C LYS A 138 -15.83 -14.67 -7.43
N SER A 139 -15.60 -15.41 -6.34
CA SER A 139 -15.08 -14.85 -5.09
C SER A 139 -13.69 -14.24 -5.28
N ALA A 140 -12.81 -14.89 -6.06
CA ALA A 140 -11.49 -14.39 -6.39
C ALA A 140 -11.57 -13.09 -7.22
N ARG A 141 -12.46 -13.03 -8.22
CA ARG A 141 -12.70 -11.81 -9.02
C ARG A 141 -13.22 -10.66 -8.16
N THR A 142 -14.22 -10.90 -7.31
CA THR A 142 -14.74 -9.87 -6.38
C THR A 142 -13.66 -9.39 -5.42
N ALA A 143 -12.80 -10.29 -4.93
CA ALA A 143 -11.66 -9.91 -4.10
C ALA A 143 -10.61 -9.08 -4.85
N GLU A 144 -10.35 -9.40 -6.12
CA GLU A 144 -9.45 -8.68 -7.01
C GLU A 144 -9.97 -7.27 -7.32
N GLU A 145 -11.26 -7.12 -7.64
CA GLU A 145 -11.91 -5.83 -7.81
C GLU A 145 -11.87 -4.97 -6.53
N ALA A 146 -12.17 -5.59 -5.38
CA ALA A 146 -12.11 -4.91 -4.08
C ALA A 146 -10.67 -4.50 -3.73
N TYR A 147 -9.69 -5.33 -4.04
CA TYR A 147 -8.27 -5.05 -3.85
C TYR A 147 -7.82 -3.89 -4.75
N GLU A 148 -8.11 -3.93 -6.05
CA GLU A 148 -7.78 -2.85 -6.99
C GLU A 148 -8.38 -1.52 -6.56
N LYS A 149 -9.64 -1.53 -6.12
CA LYS A 149 -10.29 -0.35 -5.58
C LYS A 149 -9.57 0.18 -4.33
N ALA A 150 -9.25 -0.69 -3.38
CA ALA A 150 -8.55 -0.31 -2.16
C ALA A 150 -7.14 0.24 -2.46
N VAL A 151 -6.40 -0.35 -3.40
CA VAL A 151 -5.10 0.16 -3.83
C VAL A 151 -5.23 1.55 -4.44
N LYS A 152 -6.20 1.77 -5.34
CA LYS A 152 -6.44 3.11 -5.93
C LYS A 152 -6.80 4.16 -4.87
N GLU A 153 -7.58 3.79 -3.86
CA GLU A 153 -7.89 4.68 -2.72
C GLU A 153 -6.63 5.04 -1.92
N LEU A 154 -5.75 4.06 -1.65
CA LEU A 154 -4.48 4.29 -0.97
C LEU A 154 -3.48 5.11 -1.80
N GLU A 155 -3.47 4.94 -3.12
CA GLU A 155 -2.69 5.79 -4.03
C GLU A 155 -3.17 7.24 -3.96
N LEU A 156 -4.48 7.48 -3.94
CA LEU A 156 -5.04 8.82 -3.76
C LEU A 156 -4.67 9.42 -2.39
N GLU A 157 -4.70 8.63 -1.32
CA GLU A 157 -4.21 9.06 0.00
C GLU A 157 -2.71 9.39 -0.01
N THR A 158 -1.92 8.65 -0.80
CA THR A 158 -0.48 8.90 -0.99
C THR A 158 -0.23 10.22 -1.68
N ASP A 159 -0.97 10.51 -2.76
CA ASP A 159 -0.87 11.77 -3.50
C ASP A 159 -1.30 12.97 -2.64
N LYS A 160 -2.31 12.79 -1.76
CA LYS A 160 -2.67 13.82 -0.77
C LYS A 160 -1.56 14.03 0.27
N LEU A 161 -0.93 12.95 0.75
CA LEU A 161 0.16 13.06 1.71
C LEU A 161 1.36 13.79 1.11
N GLU A 162 1.65 13.58 -0.17
CA GLU A 162 2.66 14.32 -0.93
C GLU A 162 2.39 15.83 -0.89
N GLU A 163 1.18 16.27 -1.23
CA GLU A 163 0.82 17.70 -1.21
C GLU A 163 1.03 18.31 0.18
N VAL A 164 0.65 17.60 1.24
CA VAL A 164 0.87 18.05 2.62
C VAL A 164 2.37 18.13 2.95
N ILE A 165 3.19 17.19 2.49
CA ILE A 165 4.65 17.23 2.67
C ILE A 165 5.24 18.44 1.94
N ILE A 166 4.79 18.75 0.72
CA ILE A 166 5.25 19.91 -0.04
C ILE A 166 4.92 21.22 0.70
N ASN A 167 3.68 21.35 1.17
CA ASN A 167 3.24 22.53 1.93
C ASN A 167 4.03 22.69 3.24
N HIS A 168 4.26 21.58 3.96
CA HIS A 168 5.05 21.57 5.19
C HIS A 168 6.51 21.95 4.93
N ALA A 169 7.08 21.50 3.81
CA ALA A 169 8.43 21.85 3.40
C ALA A 169 8.56 23.34 3.05
N GLN A 170 7.57 23.92 2.38
CA GLN A 170 7.51 25.36 2.11
C GLN A 170 7.43 26.16 3.41
N GLN A 171 6.52 25.79 4.32
CA GLN A 171 6.41 26.43 5.63
C GLN A 171 7.72 26.38 6.43
N THR A 172 8.44 25.26 6.33
CA THR A 172 9.75 25.10 7.00
C THR A 172 10.78 26.08 6.44
N GLU A 173 10.83 26.27 5.12
CA GLU A 173 11.72 27.24 4.49
C GLU A 173 11.34 28.68 4.83
N ASP A 174 10.04 29.02 4.82
CA ASP A 174 9.56 30.35 5.18
C ASP A 174 9.90 30.71 6.64
N ILE A 175 9.77 29.77 7.57
CA ILE A 175 10.16 29.97 8.97
C ILE A 175 11.68 30.12 9.08
N LYS A 176 12.47 29.33 8.34
CA LYS A 176 13.93 29.46 8.33
C LYS A 176 14.38 30.85 7.86
N HIS A 177 13.74 31.41 6.82
CA HIS A 177 13.98 32.78 6.38
C HIS A 177 13.64 33.79 7.47
N LYS A 178 12.48 33.64 8.14
CA LYS A 178 12.11 34.51 9.27
C LYS A 178 13.09 34.45 10.43
N ILE A 179 13.65 33.27 10.75
CA ILE A 179 14.71 33.12 11.75
C ILE A 179 15.95 33.93 11.34
N TYR A 180 16.36 33.84 10.07
CA TYR A 180 17.52 34.59 9.58
C TYR A 180 17.33 36.11 9.68
N GLU A 181 16.17 36.61 9.26
CA GLU A 181 15.80 38.03 9.34
C GLU A 181 15.72 38.50 10.80
N ASN A 182 15.03 37.75 11.64
CA ASN A 182 14.87 38.10 13.06
C ASN A 182 16.22 38.04 13.81
N GLY A 183 17.10 37.10 13.46
CA GLY A 183 18.44 37.04 14.00
C GLY A 183 19.29 38.28 13.69
N ALA A 184 19.03 38.98 12.57
CA ALA A 184 19.65 40.28 12.31
C ALA A 184 19.12 41.36 13.26
N VAL A 185 17.81 41.39 13.49
CA VAL A 185 17.15 42.31 14.44
C VAL A 185 17.64 42.09 15.87
N VAL A 186 17.79 40.83 16.30
CA VAL A 186 18.35 40.48 17.62
C VAL A 186 19.79 41.01 17.76
N ARG A 187 20.63 40.85 16.73
CA ARG A 187 22.00 41.38 16.75
C ARG A 187 22.03 42.90 16.81
N GLU A 188 21.19 43.58 16.04
CA GLU A 188 21.13 45.04 15.99
C GLU A 188 20.65 45.62 17.32
N THR A 189 19.51 45.14 17.83
CA THR A 189 18.96 45.57 19.12
C THR A 189 19.88 45.23 20.29
N GLY A 190 20.53 44.06 20.25
CA GLY A 190 21.56 43.69 21.22
C GLY A 190 22.78 44.60 21.21
N ALA A 191 23.24 45.06 20.03
CA ALA A 191 24.34 46.00 19.92
C ALA A 191 23.99 47.38 20.50
N ILE A 192 22.75 47.86 20.28
CA ILE A 192 22.24 49.10 20.87
C ILE A 192 22.26 49.01 22.41
N VAL A 193 21.69 47.94 22.97
CA VAL A 193 21.68 47.68 24.42
C VAL A 193 23.11 47.63 24.97
N TYR A 194 24.02 46.92 24.29
CA TYR A 194 25.43 46.82 24.68
C TYR A 194 26.12 48.20 24.74
N ASN A 195 25.88 49.05 23.74
CA ASN A 195 26.44 50.40 23.70
C ASN A 195 25.91 51.28 24.85
N ILE A 196 24.60 51.25 25.11
CA ILE A 196 23.99 51.99 26.24
C ILE A 196 24.61 51.55 27.57
N LEU A 197 24.81 50.24 27.78
CA LEU A 197 25.44 49.72 28.99
C LEU A 197 26.91 50.15 29.11
N ASN A 198 27.66 50.21 28.00
CA ASN A 198 29.03 50.70 28.02
C ASN A 198 29.12 52.19 28.34
N ASP A 199 28.22 53.01 27.79
CA ASP A 199 28.14 54.44 28.12
C ASP A 199 27.84 54.64 29.61
N ALA A 200 26.87 53.89 30.14
CA ALA A 200 26.55 53.90 31.57
C ALA A 200 27.75 53.46 32.44
N ARG A 201 28.51 52.44 32.02
CA ARG A 201 29.74 52.03 32.72
C ARG A 201 30.84 53.09 32.66
N GLY A 202 30.90 53.89 31.59
CA GLY A 202 31.82 55.02 31.44
C GLY A 202 31.62 56.07 32.55
N VAL A 203 30.36 56.33 32.93
CA VAL A 203 30.00 57.24 34.03
C VAL A 203 30.58 56.78 35.38
N LEU A 204 30.73 55.47 35.57
CA LEU A 204 31.16 54.86 36.84
C LEU A 204 32.68 54.86 37.08
N ARG A 205 33.52 55.23 36.10
CA ARG A 205 35.01 55.28 36.18
C ARG A 205 35.64 54.16 37.03
N ASN A 206 36.03 54.43 38.28
CA ASN A 206 36.78 53.51 39.18
C ASN A 206 35.90 52.83 40.25
N LYS A 207 34.59 52.65 40.01
CA LYS A 207 33.69 51.91 40.92
C LYS A 207 33.39 50.50 40.38
N PRO A 208 34.28 49.50 40.59
CA PRO A 208 34.15 48.17 40.01
C PRO A 208 32.87 47.44 40.47
N ALA A 209 32.47 47.58 41.73
CA ALA A 209 31.26 46.94 42.26
C ALA A 209 29.98 47.34 41.50
N MET A 210 29.83 48.62 41.12
CA MET A 210 28.66 49.07 40.34
C MET A 210 28.81 48.85 38.85
N LYS A 211 30.03 48.71 38.32
CA LYS A 211 30.23 48.27 36.95
C LYS A 211 29.71 46.85 36.74
N ASN A 212 29.85 45.99 37.76
CA ASN A 212 29.32 44.62 37.73
C ASN A 212 27.79 44.58 37.68
N GLU A 213 27.10 45.51 38.34
CA GLU A 213 25.63 45.64 38.28
C GLU A 213 25.10 46.02 36.88
N LEU A 214 25.95 46.63 36.06
CA LEU A 214 25.71 46.93 34.65
C LEU A 214 26.25 45.85 33.71
N ILE A 215 26.70 44.71 34.24
CA ILE A 215 26.99 43.52 33.43
C ILE A 215 25.67 42.83 33.13
N TYR A 216 25.34 42.85 31.84
CA TYR A 216 24.34 41.95 31.28
C TYR A 216 24.94 40.55 31.30
N HIS A 217 24.50 39.74 32.25
CA HIS A 217 24.85 38.34 32.30
C HIS A 217 23.93 37.60 31.34
N GLY A 218 24.45 36.76 30.43
CA GLY A 218 23.62 36.09 29.41
C GLY A 218 22.48 35.18 29.94
N SER A 219 22.35 35.04 31.26
CA SER A 219 21.25 34.36 31.95
C SER A 219 20.06 35.25 32.30
N GLU A 220 20.19 36.59 32.23
CA GLU A 220 19.08 37.53 32.48
C GLU A 220 18.61 38.15 31.16
N SER A 221 17.30 38.35 31.02
CA SER A 221 16.73 39.08 29.88
C SER A 221 16.94 40.59 30.05
N PRO A 222 16.93 41.38 28.95
CA PRO A 222 17.10 42.84 29.04
C PRO A 222 16.01 43.49 29.91
N ARG A 223 14.80 42.92 29.92
CA ARG A 223 13.70 43.34 30.80
C ARG A 223 13.97 43.08 32.29
N GLU A 224 14.53 41.93 32.63
CA GLU A 224 14.92 41.59 34.02
C GLU A 224 16.03 42.52 34.51
N LEU A 225 16.99 42.85 33.64
CA LEU A 225 18.02 43.84 33.94
C LEU A 225 17.40 45.22 34.25
N ILE A 226 16.46 45.71 33.42
CA ILE A 226 15.77 46.99 33.70
C ILE A 226 15.02 46.95 35.03
N ALA A 227 14.31 45.86 35.34
CA ALA A 227 13.63 45.69 36.62
C ALA A 227 14.61 45.73 37.81
N ARG A 228 15.74 45.02 37.71
CA ARG A 228 16.82 45.06 38.71
C ARG A 228 17.37 46.47 38.89
N LEU A 229 17.64 47.18 37.79
CA LEU A 229 18.17 48.55 37.85
C LEU A 229 17.17 49.53 38.46
N LYS A 230 15.86 49.40 38.17
CA LYS A 230 14.79 50.19 38.82
C LYS A 230 14.76 49.97 40.33
N GLN A 231 14.89 48.73 40.78
CA GLN A 231 14.97 48.41 42.21
C GLN A 231 16.25 49.01 42.82
N ARG A 232 17.40 48.76 42.19
CA ARG A 232 18.69 49.26 42.65
C ARG A 232 18.71 50.78 42.77
N ARG A 233 18.07 51.48 41.83
CA ARG A 233 17.98 52.95 41.85
C ARG A 233 17.28 53.50 43.10
N LYS A 234 16.33 52.77 43.66
CA LYS A 234 15.59 53.12 44.90
C LYS A 234 16.44 52.92 46.15
N GLU A 235 17.32 51.91 46.14
CA GLU A 235 18.21 51.58 47.25
C GLU A 235 19.40 52.54 47.38
N LEU A 236 19.71 53.30 46.32
CA LEU A 236 20.85 54.23 46.33
C LEU A 236 20.59 55.47 47.20
N GLY A 237 21.51 55.75 48.12
CA GLY A 237 21.48 56.91 49.02
C GLY A 237 21.79 58.25 48.35
N LEU A 238 21.67 59.34 49.11
CA LEU A 238 21.89 60.72 48.62
C LEU A 238 23.30 60.97 48.05
N PHE A 239 24.33 60.31 48.57
CA PHE A 239 25.73 60.51 48.17
C PHE A 239 26.20 59.64 46.99
N GLN A 240 25.31 58.83 46.41
CA GLN A 240 25.62 57.92 45.29
C GLN A 240 25.21 58.53 43.94
N GLY A 241 25.54 59.81 43.72
CA GLY A 241 25.08 60.56 42.55
C GLY A 241 25.54 60.00 41.19
N ARG A 242 26.77 59.46 41.11
CA ARG A 242 27.28 58.87 39.86
C ARG A 242 26.62 57.53 39.53
N GLU A 243 26.37 56.72 40.55
CA GLU A 243 25.62 55.47 40.45
C GLU A 243 24.19 55.72 39.97
N LYS A 244 23.53 56.73 40.55
CA LYS A 244 22.20 57.16 40.13
C LYS A 244 22.20 57.63 38.69
N ALA A 245 23.15 58.46 38.29
CA ALA A 245 23.27 58.95 36.92
C ALA A 245 23.52 57.82 35.90
N ALA A 246 24.33 56.81 36.26
CA ALA A 246 24.56 55.66 35.40
C ALA A 246 23.30 54.81 35.19
N ILE A 247 22.54 54.56 36.26
CA ILE A 247 21.25 53.85 36.16
C ILE A 247 20.22 54.69 35.39
N ASP A 248 20.11 55.98 35.69
CA ASP A 248 19.16 56.88 35.03
C ASP A 248 19.44 56.99 33.51
N LEU A 249 20.71 56.89 33.09
CA LEU A 249 21.09 56.80 31.69
C LEU A 249 20.51 55.54 31.03
N VAL A 250 20.63 54.38 31.66
CA VAL A 250 20.07 53.13 31.13
C VAL A 250 18.53 53.18 31.12
N LEU A 251 17.91 53.66 32.20
CA LEU A 251 16.45 53.72 32.32
C LEU A 251 15.81 54.72 31.34
N LYS A 252 16.55 55.74 30.89
CA LYS A 252 16.09 56.64 29.83
C LYS A 252 15.86 55.91 28.50
N HIS A 253 16.60 54.82 28.27
CA HIS A 253 16.53 53.98 27.08
C HIS A 253 15.77 52.66 27.32
N GLU A 254 14.79 52.65 28.22
CA GLU A 254 14.01 51.44 28.54
C GLU A 254 13.36 50.80 27.30
N LYS A 255 12.89 51.61 26.33
CA LYS A 255 12.23 51.11 25.12
C LYS A 255 13.16 50.27 24.24
N GLU A 256 14.44 50.60 24.19
CA GLU A 256 15.46 49.87 23.44
C GLU A 256 15.70 48.48 24.06
N PHE A 257 15.61 48.36 25.38
CA PHE A 257 15.67 47.07 26.10
C PHE A 257 14.40 46.25 25.92
N GLU A 258 13.22 46.90 25.90
CA GLU A 258 11.95 46.24 25.57
C GLU A 258 11.98 45.68 24.13
N ALA A 259 12.48 46.46 23.17
CA ALA A 259 12.64 46.03 21.78
C ALA A 259 13.59 44.82 21.65
N ALA A 260 14.75 44.85 22.33
CA ALA A 260 15.66 43.72 22.37
C ALA A 260 15.02 42.46 22.98
N THR A 261 14.24 42.63 24.05
CA THR A 261 13.50 41.52 24.68
C THR A 261 12.46 40.94 23.72
N ALA A 262 11.69 41.77 23.03
CA ALA A 262 10.69 41.34 22.07
C ALA A 262 11.33 40.59 20.89
N ALA A 263 12.45 41.10 20.35
CA ALA A 263 13.19 40.44 19.27
C ALA A 263 13.70 39.05 19.68
N GLN A 264 14.25 38.91 20.90
CA GLN A 264 14.70 37.62 21.41
C GLN A 264 13.54 36.64 21.61
N GLN A 265 12.42 37.09 22.19
CA GLN A 265 11.23 36.25 22.37
C GLN A 265 10.65 35.78 21.04
N GLN A 266 10.66 36.65 20.03
CA GLN A 266 10.26 36.29 18.68
C GLN A 266 11.23 35.27 18.06
N ASP A 267 12.53 35.40 18.30
CA ASP A 267 13.54 34.44 17.84
C ASP A 267 13.32 33.06 18.43
N ASP A 268 13.12 33.00 19.75
CA ASP A 268 12.87 31.75 20.47
C ASP A 268 11.58 31.08 19.98
N ALA A 269 10.52 31.86 19.76
CA ALA A 269 9.24 31.36 19.21
C ALA A 269 9.39 30.80 17.79
N LEU A 270 10.14 31.48 16.92
CA LEU A 270 10.42 31.02 15.56
C LEU A 270 11.27 29.74 15.57
N ASN A 271 12.31 29.68 16.39
CA ASN A 271 13.17 28.49 16.54
C ASN A 271 12.38 27.29 17.08
N ASN A 272 11.49 27.49 18.05
CA ASN A 272 10.59 26.44 18.56
C ASN A 272 9.66 25.93 17.45
N THR A 273 9.03 26.84 16.70
CA THR A 273 8.16 26.49 15.56
C THR A 273 8.93 25.70 14.50
N PHE A 274 10.13 26.14 14.16
CA PHE A 274 11.01 25.44 13.21
C PHE A 274 11.36 24.03 13.70
N ALA A 275 11.72 23.88 14.98
CA ALA A 275 12.02 22.57 15.55
C ALA A 275 10.82 21.61 15.48
N GLU A 276 9.60 22.09 15.69
CA GLU A 276 8.38 21.30 15.55
C GLU A 276 8.12 20.88 14.10
N LEU A 277 8.29 21.81 13.14
CA LEU A 277 8.16 21.51 11.72
C LEU A 277 9.17 20.46 11.28
N VAL A 278 10.44 20.60 11.64
CA VAL A 278 11.50 19.64 11.27
C VAL A 278 11.25 18.25 11.85
N ARG A 279 10.65 18.13 13.05
CA ARG A 279 10.29 16.82 13.62
C ARG A 279 9.26 16.07 12.79
N ALA A 280 8.42 16.78 12.04
CA ALA A 280 7.42 16.21 11.14
C ALA A 280 6.55 15.10 11.78
N SER A 281 6.22 15.25 13.07
CA SER A 281 5.56 14.18 13.86
C SER A 281 4.20 13.79 13.29
N GLU A 282 3.40 14.77 12.87
CA GLU A 282 2.07 14.55 12.29
C GLU A 282 2.16 13.89 10.90
N LEU A 283 3.10 14.33 10.06
CA LEU A 283 3.36 13.68 8.77
C LEU A 283 3.83 12.24 8.95
N THR A 284 4.70 12.01 9.94
CA THR A 284 5.16 10.65 10.30
C THR A 284 3.99 9.77 10.72
N ARG A 285 3.06 10.28 11.55
CA ARG A 285 1.86 9.56 11.97
C ARG A 285 0.99 9.19 10.77
N ARG A 286 0.67 10.16 9.89
CA ARG A 286 -0.13 9.92 8.68
C ARG A 286 0.50 8.90 7.74
N TYR A 287 1.82 8.99 7.53
CA TYR A 287 2.56 8.01 6.74
C TYR A 287 2.44 6.60 7.33
N ARG A 288 2.61 6.44 8.65
CA ARG A 288 2.44 5.13 9.29
C ARG A 288 1.03 4.57 9.13
N GLU A 289 0.01 5.40 9.35
CA GLU A 289 -1.39 4.98 9.21
C GLU A 289 -1.68 4.49 7.79
N LEU A 290 -1.16 5.18 6.78
CA LEU A 290 -1.24 4.76 5.38
C LEU A 290 -0.55 3.41 5.14
N MET A 291 0.67 3.22 5.66
CA MET A 291 1.40 1.96 5.53
C MET A 291 0.72 0.81 6.26
N ASP A 292 0.09 1.05 7.41
CA ASP A 292 -0.65 0.02 8.13
C ASP A 292 -1.95 -0.36 7.42
N LYS A 293 -2.67 0.61 6.82
CA LYS A 293 -3.80 0.30 5.91
C LYS A 293 -3.34 -0.56 4.72
N ALA A 294 -2.20 -0.22 4.11
CA ALA A 294 -1.62 -0.98 3.01
C ALA A 294 -1.30 -2.43 3.39
N LYS A 295 -0.72 -2.66 4.59
CA LYS A 295 -0.49 -4.02 5.12
C LYS A 295 -1.78 -4.81 5.30
N ILE A 296 -2.85 -4.15 5.77
CA ILE A 296 -4.16 -4.79 5.95
C ILE A 296 -4.72 -5.23 4.59
N VAL A 297 -4.63 -4.38 3.57
CA VAL A 297 -5.05 -4.71 2.19
C VAL A 297 -4.26 -5.89 1.63
N ASP A 298 -2.92 -5.86 1.74
CA ASP A 298 -2.03 -6.95 1.32
C ASP A 298 -2.39 -8.27 2.03
N THR A 299 -2.62 -8.24 3.34
CA THR A 299 -2.93 -9.43 4.14
C THR A 299 -4.27 -10.03 3.73
N ARG A 300 -5.30 -9.19 3.55
CA ARG A 300 -6.62 -9.65 3.11
C ARG A 300 -6.56 -10.30 1.74
N PHE A 301 -5.83 -9.72 0.78
CA PHE A 301 -5.70 -10.27 -0.55
C PHE A 301 -4.85 -11.55 -0.58
N THR A 302 -3.75 -11.59 0.18
CA THR A 302 -2.89 -12.77 0.31
C THR A 302 -3.66 -13.97 0.88
N ASN A 303 -4.56 -13.74 1.84
CA ASN A 303 -5.42 -14.81 2.38
C ASN A 303 -6.39 -15.40 1.33
N ILE A 304 -6.62 -14.71 0.21
CA ILE A 304 -7.55 -15.13 -0.84
C ILE A 304 -6.80 -15.76 -2.03
N LYS A 305 -5.75 -15.10 -2.55
CA LYS A 305 -4.98 -15.59 -3.72
C LYS A 305 -3.63 -16.24 -3.40
N GLY A 306 -3.15 -16.17 -2.16
CA GLY A 306 -1.85 -16.73 -1.76
C GLY A 306 -0.61 -15.93 -2.18
N THR A 307 -0.77 -14.85 -2.96
CA THR A 307 0.34 -14.04 -3.47
C THR A 307 0.40 -12.68 -2.79
N ARG A 308 1.58 -12.31 -2.28
CA ARG A 308 1.86 -10.96 -1.73
C ARG A 308 2.15 -9.98 -2.86
N MET A 309 1.50 -8.82 -2.81
CA MET A 309 1.63 -7.77 -3.83
C MET A 309 2.51 -6.58 -3.40
N LEU A 310 2.94 -6.56 -2.13
CA LEU A 310 3.89 -5.56 -1.58
C LEU A 310 3.39 -4.11 -1.74
N VAL A 311 2.10 -3.88 -1.46
CA VAL A 311 1.45 -2.55 -1.57
C VAL A 311 2.21 -1.50 -0.77
N VAL A 312 2.73 -1.85 0.41
CA VAL A 312 3.57 -0.96 1.23
C VAL A 312 4.78 -0.42 0.45
N ASN A 313 5.47 -1.30 -0.29
CA ASN A 313 6.64 -0.92 -1.08
C ASN A 313 6.24 -0.05 -2.27
N HIS A 314 5.14 -0.41 -2.94
CA HIS A 314 4.58 0.36 -4.05
C HIS A 314 4.24 1.80 -3.63
N LEU A 315 3.47 1.98 -2.56
CA LEU A 315 3.09 3.32 -2.08
C LEU A 315 4.30 4.12 -1.57
N SER A 316 5.24 3.46 -0.89
CA SER A 316 6.48 4.12 -0.45
C SER A 316 7.34 4.58 -1.62
N TYR A 317 7.45 3.75 -2.66
CA TYR A 317 8.17 4.09 -3.89
C TYR A 317 7.47 5.22 -4.64
N ARG A 318 6.15 5.17 -4.79
CA ARG A 318 5.35 6.24 -5.40
C ARG A 318 5.55 7.57 -4.69
N LEU A 319 5.40 7.61 -3.36
CA LEU A 319 5.60 8.83 -2.58
C LEU A 319 7.02 9.39 -2.78
N ARG A 320 8.02 8.51 -2.78
CA ARG A 320 9.41 8.89 -3.01
C ARG A 320 9.62 9.42 -4.43
N GLU A 321 9.11 8.74 -5.45
CA GLU A 321 9.20 9.20 -6.84
C GLU A 321 8.52 10.54 -7.02
N ASN A 322 7.30 10.72 -6.53
CA ASN A 322 6.58 11.97 -6.74
C ASN A 322 7.30 13.14 -6.07
N LEU A 323 7.85 12.94 -4.86
CA LEU A 323 8.59 13.97 -4.14
C LEU A 323 10.01 14.23 -4.70
N LEU A 324 10.64 13.22 -5.32
CA LEU A 324 12.03 13.29 -5.80
C LEU A 324 12.17 13.36 -7.31
N LYS A 325 11.08 13.33 -8.10
CA LYS A 325 11.13 13.54 -9.55
C LYS A 325 11.64 14.96 -9.83
N GLU A 326 12.91 15.01 -10.24
CA GLU A 326 13.56 16.17 -10.82
C GLU A 326 12.86 16.53 -12.13
N GLY A 327 11.97 17.52 -12.10
CA GLY A 327 11.14 17.85 -13.26
C GLY A 327 10.42 19.19 -13.12
N GLY A 328 11.18 20.28 -12.89
CA GLY A 328 10.69 21.64 -13.01
C GLY A 328 11.37 22.62 -12.06
N GLU A 329 11.38 23.92 -12.41
CA GLU A 329 11.97 25.05 -11.66
C GLU A 329 11.55 25.15 -10.17
N GLN A 330 10.54 24.39 -9.73
CA GLN A 330 10.09 24.28 -8.34
C GLN A 330 10.81 23.18 -7.52
N ALA A 331 11.41 22.17 -8.16
CA ALA A 331 12.11 21.08 -7.47
C ALA A 331 13.43 21.55 -6.84
N GLU A 332 14.10 22.55 -7.42
CA GLU A 332 15.29 23.19 -6.85
C GLU A 332 14.97 24.13 -5.67
N ARG A 333 13.71 24.52 -5.47
CA ARG A 333 13.35 25.59 -4.52
C ARG A 333 13.03 25.14 -3.09
N ILE A 334 12.85 23.85 -2.82
CA ILE A 334 12.43 23.40 -1.48
C ILE A 334 13.33 22.26 -0.97
N HIS A 335 14.52 22.64 -0.50
CA HIS A 335 15.52 21.75 0.12
C HIS A 335 14.92 20.85 1.22
N TRP A 336 13.89 21.32 1.93
CA TRP A 336 13.26 20.60 3.02
C TRP A 336 12.45 19.37 2.62
N LYS A 337 12.03 19.22 1.36
CA LYS A 337 11.24 18.03 0.93
C LYS A 337 11.96 16.73 1.26
N LYS A 338 13.24 16.65 0.91
CA LYS A 338 14.09 15.47 1.15
C LYS A 338 14.35 15.24 2.64
N GLU A 339 14.61 16.29 3.40
CA GLU A 339 14.87 16.20 4.85
C GLU A 339 13.61 15.77 5.62
N ILE A 340 12.45 16.31 5.28
CA ILE A 340 11.16 15.91 5.86
C ILE A 340 10.85 14.46 5.50
N LEU A 341 11.02 14.06 4.24
CA LEU A 341 10.78 12.68 3.81
C LEU A 341 11.70 11.70 4.56
N ASN A 342 13.00 12.02 4.67
CA ASN A 342 13.95 11.22 5.43
C ASN A 342 13.55 11.14 6.92
N THR A 343 13.08 12.24 7.49
CA THR A 343 12.63 12.28 8.89
C THR A 343 11.40 11.40 9.10
N ILE A 344 10.43 11.46 8.20
CA ILE A 344 9.24 10.59 8.19
C ILE A 344 9.67 9.13 8.17
N TYR A 345 10.56 8.74 7.25
CA TYR A 345 11.03 7.35 7.16
C TYR A 345 11.78 6.91 8.42
N ARG A 346 12.80 7.64 8.86
CA ARG A 346 13.57 7.31 10.08
C ARG A 346 12.69 7.19 11.31
N ASN A 347 11.72 8.10 11.48
CA ASN A 347 10.84 8.07 12.63
C ASN A 347 9.75 7.01 12.50
N SER A 348 9.41 6.58 11.29
CA SER A 348 8.48 5.47 11.07
C SER A 348 9.10 4.10 11.39
N GLU A 349 10.42 3.97 11.26
CA GLU A 349 11.17 2.74 11.52
C GLU A 349 11.60 2.53 12.98
N LYS A 350 11.71 3.60 13.77
CA LYS A 350 12.06 3.51 15.20
C LYS A 350 10.95 2.83 16.00
N ARG A 351 11.14 1.52 16.22
CA ARG A 351 10.55 0.72 17.29
C ARG A 351 11.65 0.19 18.19
#